data_AF-A0A7S2W9X6-F1
#
_entry.id   AF-A0A7S2W9X6-F1
#
_cell.length_a   1.000
_cell.length_b   1.000
_cell.length_c   1.000
_cell.angle_alpha   90.00
_cell.angle_beta   90.00
_cell.angle_gamma   90.00
#
_symmetry.space_group_name_H-M   'P 1'
#
loop_
_entity.id
_entity.type
_entity.pdbx_description
1 polymer ?
#
loop_
_entity_poly.entity_id
_entity_poly.type
_entity_poly.pdbx_seq_one_letter_code
_entity_poly.pdbx_strand_id
1 'polypeptide(L)'
;SSSSSSSRSSSKVTKKKRRRSRLPHALRLSEHNPPPLTTIMRERREVEIQLLESLRYGDTAMSDLWSLWFAERGPQAATRLLEVEALCSKGPAFWDQAEEQLFQIIDDCGPYWAEPINRLATLYYMQGRLEDSKALCEVVLTLKPWHVGALSGIVLGCAGMGDVGGARMWADRRLPPMPPNNTTGGGRRTKWVNIFVKEANAKLERAEKETYHHNPQEDEQEQLMRNKSIESEHHDSSSDSVGVDPNFDEEDTWQ
;
A
#
# COMPACT_ATOMS: atom_id res chain seq x y z
N SER A 1 1.11 62.66 -46.80
CA SER A 1 0.34 62.70 -45.54
C SER A 1 -0.25 61.35 -45.27
N SER A 2 0.32 60.68 -44.27
CA SER A 2 0.08 59.30 -43.87
C SER A 2 -1.23 59.18 -43.10
N SER A 3 -2.03 58.12 -43.32
CA SER A 3 -3.09 57.71 -42.41
C SER A 3 -3.39 56.23 -42.61
N SER A 4 -2.65 55.39 -41.89
CA SER A 4 -2.91 53.94 -41.76
C SER A 4 -3.71 53.72 -40.48
N SER A 5 -4.94 53.25 -40.63
CA SER A 5 -5.83 52.90 -39.53
C SER A 5 -5.44 51.54 -38.95
N SER A 6 -4.68 51.52 -37.86
CA SER A 6 -4.39 50.29 -37.11
C SER A 6 -5.56 49.94 -36.19
N SER A 7 -6.31 48.89 -36.54
CA SER A 7 -7.28 48.24 -35.67
C SER A 7 -6.55 47.39 -34.61
N ARG A 8 -6.69 47.80 -33.35
CA ARG A 8 -6.16 47.10 -32.17
C ARG A 8 -7.10 45.94 -31.81
N SER A 9 -6.72 44.71 -32.15
CA SER A 9 -7.39 43.51 -31.63
C SER A 9 -6.98 43.29 -30.17
N SER A 10 -7.91 43.58 -29.26
CA SER A 10 -7.79 43.29 -27.83
C SER A 10 -8.00 41.80 -27.57
N SER A 11 -6.91 41.05 -27.43
CA SER A 11 -6.93 39.65 -26.99
C SER A 11 -7.31 39.58 -25.51
N LYS A 12 -8.55 39.16 -25.21
CA LYS A 12 -8.99 38.84 -23.85
C LYS A 12 -8.26 37.60 -23.35
N VAL A 13 -7.18 37.81 -22.60
CA VAL A 13 -6.55 36.76 -21.77
C VAL A 13 -7.53 36.43 -20.63
N THR A 14 -8.21 35.29 -20.76
CA THR A 14 -9.07 34.76 -19.70
C THR A 14 -8.19 34.28 -18.55
N LYS A 15 -8.19 35.03 -17.45
CA LYS A 15 -7.57 34.62 -16.18
C LYS A 15 -8.31 33.38 -15.65
N LYS A 16 -7.78 32.19 -15.94
CA LYS A 16 -8.20 30.93 -15.30
C LYS A 16 -7.96 31.09 -13.80
N LYS A 17 -9.05 31.25 -13.05
CA LYS A 17 -9.08 31.45 -11.59
C LYS A 17 -8.34 30.26 -10.96
N ARG A 18 -7.14 30.46 -10.39
CA ARG A 18 -6.40 29.43 -9.64
C ARG A 18 -7.32 28.88 -8.55
N ARG A 19 -7.90 27.69 -8.78
CA ARG A 19 -8.64 26.95 -7.75
C ARG A 19 -7.61 26.66 -6.66
N ARG A 20 -7.82 27.18 -5.45
CA ARG A 20 -7.04 26.79 -4.27
C ARG A 20 -7.12 25.28 -4.17
N SER A 21 -6.00 24.60 -4.35
CA SER A 21 -5.97 23.16 -4.27
C SER A 21 -6.18 22.72 -2.84
N ARG A 22 -7.34 22.11 -2.61
CA ARG A 22 -7.57 21.27 -1.44
C ARG A 22 -7.51 19.85 -1.98
N LEU A 23 -6.75 19.00 -1.31
CA LEU A 23 -6.81 17.56 -1.56
C LEU A 23 -8.29 17.15 -1.56
N PRO A 24 -8.75 16.41 -2.59
CA PRO A 24 -10.09 15.83 -2.65
C PRO A 24 -10.45 15.12 -1.35
N HIS A 25 -11.71 15.20 -0.93
CA HIS A 25 -12.21 14.58 0.30
C HIS A 25 -11.84 13.08 0.37
N ALA A 26 -11.92 12.39 -0.77
CA ALA A 26 -11.56 10.98 -0.92
C ALA A 26 -10.14 10.63 -0.46
N LEU A 27 -9.23 11.60 -0.33
CA LEU A 27 -7.82 11.39 0.03
C LEU A 27 -7.49 11.76 1.48
N ARG A 28 -8.50 12.10 2.28
CA ARG A 28 -8.32 12.37 3.72
C ARG A 28 -8.31 11.07 4.50
N LEU A 29 -7.12 10.48 4.65
CA LEU A 29 -6.95 9.19 5.34
C LEU A 29 -7.60 9.14 6.74
N SER A 30 -7.63 10.25 7.47
CA SER A 30 -8.25 10.31 8.81
C SER A 30 -9.77 10.14 8.83
N GLU A 31 -10.43 10.30 7.68
CA GLU A 31 -11.88 10.15 7.54
C GLU A 31 -12.28 8.72 7.14
N HIS A 32 -11.29 7.85 6.86
CA HIS A 32 -11.51 6.46 6.45
C HIS A 32 -10.83 5.49 7.40
N ASN A 33 -11.57 4.49 7.90
CA ASN A 33 -10.97 3.42 8.68
C ASN A 33 -10.04 2.57 7.79
N PRO A 34 -8.87 2.14 8.31
CA PRO A 34 -8.04 1.20 7.59
C PRO A 34 -8.81 -0.10 7.34
N PRO A 35 -8.65 -0.73 6.17
CA PRO A 35 -9.27 -2.02 5.91
C PRO A 35 -8.77 -3.09 6.91
N PRO A 36 -9.62 -4.03 7.33
CA PRO A 36 -9.19 -5.12 8.20
C PRO A 36 -8.10 -5.96 7.52
N LEU A 37 -7.15 -6.47 8.30
CA LEU A 37 -6.06 -7.27 7.76
C LEU A 37 -6.53 -8.69 7.48
N THR A 38 -6.94 -8.94 6.24
CA THR A 38 -7.25 -10.30 5.77
C THR A 38 -5.96 -11.13 5.61
N THR A 39 -6.10 -12.46 5.57
CA THR A 39 -4.98 -13.39 5.31
C THR A 39 -4.22 -13.02 4.03
N ILE A 40 -4.95 -12.76 2.94
CA ILE A 40 -4.35 -12.35 1.65
C ILE A 40 -3.57 -11.04 1.79
N MET A 41 -4.09 -10.06 2.52
CA MET A 41 -3.40 -8.78 2.72
C MET A 41 -2.13 -8.93 3.56
N ARG A 42 -2.15 -9.82 4.56
CA ARG A 42 -0.98 -10.18 5.37
C ARG A 42 0.11 -10.81 4.52
N GLU A 43 -0.21 -11.88 3.79
CA GLU A 43 0.74 -12.57 2.90
C GLU A 43 1.37 -11.60 1.89
N ARG A 44 0.56 -10.73 1.29
CA ARG A 44 1.07 -9.70 0.37
C ARG A 44 2.02 -8.72 1.06
N ARG A 45 1.76 -8.33 2.31
CA ARG A 45 2.64 -7.44 3.08
C ARG A 45 3.96 -8.12 3.43
N GLU A 46 3.93 -9.41 3.75
CA GLU A 46 5.13 -10.21 3.99
C GLU A 46 5.99 -10.31 2.73
N VAL A 47 5.37 -10.57 1.57
CA VAL A 47 6.07 -10.53 0.27
C VAL A 47 6.65 -9.14 0.00
N GLU A 48 5.90 -8.06 0.26
CA GLU A 48 6.41 -6.69 0.13
C GLU A 48 7.68 -6.49 0.98
N ILE A 49 7.68 -6.96 2.22
CA ILE A 49 8.80 -6.86 3.15
C ILE A 49 10.02 -7.65 2.65
N GLN A 50 9.81 -8.86 2.12
CA GLN A 50 10.89 -9.69 1.56
C GLN A 50 11.51 -9.05 0.31
N LEU A 51 10.70 -8.44 -0.55
CA LEU A 51 11.17 -7.70 -1.71
C LEU A 51 11.95 -6.45 -1.30
N LEU A 52 11.49 -5.71 -0.30
CA LEU A 52 12.23 -4.58 0.28
C LEU A 52 13.60 -5.01 0.84
N GLU A 53 13.65 -6.15 1.52
CA GLU A 53 14.90 -6.72 2.04
C GLU A 53 15.87 -7.07 0.90
N SER A 54 15.34 -7.64 -0.18
CA SER A 54 16.10 -8.01 -1.38
C SER A 54 16.74 -6.80 -2.08
N LEU A 55 16.16 -5.60 -1.92
CA LEU A 55 16.76 -4.37 -2.42
C LEU A 55 18.14 -4.10 -1.83
N ARG A 56 18.54 -4.71 -0.71
CA ARG A 56 19.89 -4.58 -0.13
C ARG A 56 20.98 -4.94 -1.13
N TYR A 57 20.72 -5.92 -1.99
CA TYR A 57 21.73 -6.53 -2.87
C TYR A 57 21.63 -6.09 -4.32
N GLY A 58 20.57 -5.37 -4.70
CA GLY A 58 20.38 -4.90 -6.08
C GLY A 58 18.99 -4.31 -6.32
N ASP A 59 18.72 -3.94 -7.55
CA ASP A 59 17.43 -3.39 -7.98
C ASP A 59 16.53 -4.45 -8.64
N THR A 60 16.90 -5.73 -8.63
CA THR A 60 16.14 -6.81 -9.30
C THR A 60 14.71 -6.94 -8.77
N ALA A 61 14.52 -6.78 -7.46
CA ALA A 61 13.20 -6.83 -6.82
C ALA A 61 12.31 -5.62 -7.12
N MET A 62 12.81 -4.59 -7.80
CA MET A 62 12.04 -3.37 -8.08
C MET A 62 10.84 -3.65 -8.97
N SER A 63 10.99 -4.46 -10.01
CA SER A 63 9.89 -4.80 -10.92
C SER A 63 8.76 -5.55 -10.19
N ASP A 64 9.14 -6.43 -9.27
CA ASP A 64 8.19 -7.21 -8.48
C ASP A 64 7.46 -6.34 -7.45
N LEU A 65 8.15 -5.38 -6.83
CA LEU A 65 7.53 -4.38 -5.94
C LEU A 65 6.47 -3.55 -6.70
N TRP A 66 6.80 -3.07 -7.90
CA TRP A 66 5.84 -2.35 -8.72
C TRP A 66 4.63 -3.21 -9.07
N SER A 67 4.86 -4.46 -9.51
CA SER A 67 3.79 -5.39 -9.82
C SER A 67 2.89 -5.65 -8.61
N LEU A 68 3.47 -5.76 -7.41
CA LEU A 68 2.75 -5.93 -6.16
C LEU A 68 1.90 -4.71 -5.80
N TRP A 69 2.40 -3.48 -5.99
CA TRP A 69 1.66 -2.24 -5.71
C TRP A 69 0.53 -1.99 -6.71
N PHE A 70 0.75 -2.27 -8.00
CA PHE A 70 -0.29 -2.19 -9.03
C PHE A 70 -1.40 -3.21 -8.82
N ALA A 71 -1.10 -4.39 -8.29
CA ALA A 71 -2.08 -5.45 -8.09
C ALA A 71 -2.65 -5.53 -6.66
N GLU A 72 -2.46 -4.50 -5.82
CA GLU A 72 -2.84 -4.54 -4.40
C GLU A 72 -4.35 -4.76 -4.18
N ARG A 73 -5.18 -4.35 -5.15
CA ARG A 73 -6.65 -4.53 -5.14
C ARG A 73 -7.15 -5.57 -6.15
N GLY A 74 -6.27 -6.51 -6.51
CA GLY A 74 -6.60 -7.61 -7.42
C GLY A 74 -6.43 -7.26 -8.90
N PRO A 75 -6.56 -8.26 -9.78
CA PRO A 75 -6.19 -8.14 -11.19
C PRO A 75 -7.09 -7.18 -11.97
N GLN A 76 -8.39 -7.14 -11.69
CA GLN A 76 -9.31 -6.23 -12.40
C GLN A 76 -8.98 -4.76 -12.11
N ALA A 77 -8.69 -4.44 -10.86
CA ALA A 77 -8.27 -3.09 -10.46
C ALA A 77 -6.92 -2.73 -11.08
N ALA A 78 -5.98 -3.68 -11.12
CA ALA A 78 -4.67 -3.51 -11.76
C ALA A 78 -4.79 -3.19 -13.26
N THR A 79 -5.64 -3.93 -13.99
CA THR A 79 -5.90 -3.68 -15.41
C THR A 79 -6.44 -2.28 -15.63
N ARG A 80 -7.45 -1.85 -14.87
CA ARG A 80 -7.98 -0.47 -14.94
C ARG A 80 -6.88 0.56 -14.70
N LEU A 81 -6.00 0.35 -13.72
CA LEU A 81 -4.93 1.29 -13.41
C LEU A 81 -3.89 1.38 -14.54
N LEU A 82 -3.53 0.26 -15.18
CA LEU A 82 -2.62 0.22 -16.32
C LEU A 82 -3.22 0.92 -17.56
N GLU A 83 -4.53 0.76 -17.81
CA GLU A 83 -5.23 1.47 -18.88
C GLU A 83 -5.18 2.99 -18.68
N VAL A 84 -5.34 3.44 -17.44
CA VAL A 84 -5.23 4.86 -17.10
C VAL A 84 -3.80 5.38 -17.21
N GLU A 85 -2.79 4.59 -16.84
CA GLU A 85 -1.39 4.95 -17.07
C GLU A 85 -1.07 5.11 -18.57
N ALA A 86 -1.57 4.20 -19.40
CA ALA A 86 -1.45 4.31 -20.85
C ALA A 86 -2.17 5.56 -21.37
N LEU A 87 -3.31 5.93 -20.79
CA LEU A 87 -4.06 7.15 -21.12
C LEU A 87 -3.28 8.42 -20.74
N CYS A 88 -2.70 8.49 -19.55
CA CYS A 88 -1.83 9.59 -19.10
C CYS A 88 -0.67 9.83 -20.09
N SER A 89 -0.08 8.75 -20.59
CA SER A 89 1.07 8.77 -21.50
C SER A 89 0.73 9.31 -22.90
N LYS A 90 -0.56 9.38 -23.29
CA LYS A 90 -1.00 9.96 -24.57
C LYS A 90 -0.94 11.50 -24.58
N GLY A 91 -0.73 12.14 -23.42
CA GLY A 91 -0.48 13.57 -23.32
C GLY A 91 -1.71 14.44 -22.99
N PRO A 92 -1.59 15.78 -23.12
CA PRO A 92 -2.52 16.74 -22.51
C PRO A 92 -3.98 16.59 -22.90
N ALA A 93 -4.28 16.11 -24.11
CA ALA A 93 -5.65 15.90 -24.58
C ALA A 93 -6.42 14.84 -23.76
N PHE A 94 -5.71 13.94 -23.09
CA PHE A 94 -6.29 12.82 -22.34
C PHE A 94 -6.15 12.96 -20.82
N TRP A 95 -5.49 14.02 -20.35
CA TRP A 95 -5.19 14.20 -18.93
C TRP A 95 -6.45 14.37 -18.06
N ASP A 96 -7.46 15.10 -18.54
CA ASP A 96 -8.72 15.27 -17.79
C ASP A 96 -9.46 13.92 -17.63
N GLN A 97 -9.48 13.11 -18.69
CA GLN A 97 -10.08 11.77 -18.67
C GLN A 97 -9.30 10.81 -17.76
N ALA A 98 -7.97 10.90 -17.75
CA ALA A 98 -7.14 10.09 -16.86
C ALA A 98 -7.32 10.48 -15.39
N GLU A 99 -7.43 11.77 -15.08
CA GLU A 99 -7.72 12.28 -13.74
C GLU A 99 -9.07 11.76 -13.22
N GLU A 100 -10.12 11.83 -14.04
CA GLU A 100 -11.45 11.30 -13.69
C GLU A 100 -11.42 9.80 -13.40
N GLN A 101 -10.74 9.01 -14.23
CA GLN A 101 -10.62 7.57 -14.00
C GLN A 101 -9.79 7.22 -12.76
N LEU A 102 -8.74 7.99 -12.45
CA LEU A 102 -7.97 7.81 -11.21
C LEU A 102 -8.85 8.10 -9.99
N PHE A 103 -9.69 9.13 -10.02
CA PHE A 103 -10.65 9.38 -8.94
C PHE A 103 -11.64 8.25 -8.77
N GLN A 104 -12.23 7.76 -9.86
CA GLN A 104 -13.12 6.61 -9.83
C GLN A 104 -12.44 5.39 -9.19
N ILE A 105 -11.18 5.09 -9.56
CA ILE A 105 -10.43 3.97 -8.98
C ILE A 105 -10.21 4.18 -7.46
N ILE A 106 -9.84 5.39 -7.04
CA ILE A 106 -9.61 5.72 -5.63
C ILE A 106 -10.90 5.62 -4.82
N ASP A 107 -12.03 6.08 -5.38
CA ASP A 107 -13.34 6.02 -4.73
C ASP A 107 -13.83 4.57 -4.63
N ASP A 108 -13.71 3.78 -5.70
CA ASP A 108 -14.16 2.38 -5.75
C ASP A 108 -13.33 1.47 -4.81
N CYS A 109 -12.01 1.70 -4.75
CA CYS A 109 -11.07 0.80 -4.04
C CYS A 109 -10.60 1.33 -2.68
N GLY A 110 -10.92 2.59 -2.37
CA GLY A 110 -10.53 3.29 -1.15
C GLY A 110 -9.12 3.87 -1.16
N PRO A 111 -8.84 4.88 -0.31
CA PRO A 111 -7.60 5.65 -0.34
C PRO A 111 -6.40 4.92 0.27
N TYR A 112 -6.58 3.73 0.82
CA TYR A 112 -5.48 2.92 1.35
C TYR A 112 -4.69 2.19 0.26
N TRP A 113 -5.15 2.22 -1.00
CA TRP A 113 -4.36 1.78 -2.14
C TRP A 113 -3.49 2.92 -2.67
N ALA A 114 -2.20 2.85 -2.35
CA ALA A 114 -1.25 3.94 -2.62
C ALA A 114 -0.97 4.21 -4.11
N GLU A 115 -0.99 3.18 -4.96
CA GLU A 115 -0.50 3.30 -6.35
C GLU A 115 -1.36 4.24 -7.22
N PRO A 116 -2.71 4.18 -7.22
CA PRO A 116 -3.54 5.17 -7.93
C PRO A 116 -3.27 6.62 -7.50
N ILE A 117 -3.00 6.85 -6.21
CA ILE A 117 -2.68 8.18 -5.68
C ILE A 117 -1.32 8.65 -6.21
N ASN A 118 -0.34 7.75 -6.30
CA ASN A 118 0.96 8.02 -6.91
C ASN A 118 0.85 8.32 -8.42
N ARG A 119 -0.04 7.62 -9.15
CA ARG A 119 -0.32 7.93 -10.56
C ARG A 119 -0.98 9.29 -10.72
N LEU A 120 -1.89 9.66 -9.82
CA LEU A 120 -2.48 11.00 -9.79
C LEU A 120 -1.44 12.08 -9.47
N ALA A 121 -0.51 11.82 -8.54
CA ALA A 121 0.60 12.71 -8.24
C ALA A 121 1.49 12.94 -9.47
N THR A 122 1.77 11.88 -10.23
CA THR A 122 2.56 11.93 -11.46
C THR A 122 1.84 12.73 -12.55
N LEU A 123 0.54 12.49 -12.74
CA LEU A 123 -0.29 13.26 -13.67
C LEU A 123 -0.28 14.76 -13.33
N TYR A 124 -0.42 15.10 -12.05
CA TYR A 124 -0.39 16.50 -11.60
C TYR A 124 0.98 17.15 -11.80
N TYR A 125 2.06 16.40 -11.60
CA TYR A 125 3.40 16.87 -11.93
C TYR A 125 3.52 17.20 -13.42
N MET A 126 3.05 16.30 -14.30
CA MET A 126 3.05 16.51 -15.76
C MET A 126 2.19 17.72 -16.17
N GLN A 127 1.09 17.98 -15.45
CA GLN A 127 0.23 19.16 -15.63
C GLN A 127 0.86 20.47 -15.09
N GLY A 128 2.01 20.42 -14.40
CA GLY A 128 2.63 21.57 -13.73
C GLY A 128 1.96 21.97 -12.41
N ARG A 129 1.08 21.14 -11.86
CA ARG A 129 0.41 21.32 -10.56
C ARG A 129 1.28 20.77 -9.44
N LEU A 130 2.43 21.42 -9.22
CA LEU A 130 3.50 20.88 -8.37
C LEU A 130 3.12 20.79 -6.90
N GLU A 131 2.39 21.76 -6.36
CA GLU A 131 1.91 21.73 -4.98
C GLU A 131 0.96 20.53 -4.74
N ASP A 132 0.06 20.28 -5.70
CA ASP A 132 -0.91 19.19 -5.62
C ASP A 132 -0.20 17.84 -5.73
N SER A 133 0.75 17.73 -6.66
CA SER A 133 1.59 16.55 -6.83
C SER A 133 2.37 16.23 -5.55
N LYS A 134 2.99 17.23 -4.91
CA LYS A 134 3.69 17.08 -3.63
C LYS A 134 2.74 16.59 -2.54
N ALA A 135 1.56 17.21 -2.41
CA ALA A 135 0.58 16.83 -1.39
C ALA A 135 0.10 15.38 -1.57
N LEU A 136 -0.10 14.93 -2.81
CA LEU A 136 -0.43 13.53 -3.11
C LEU A 136 0.72 12.58 -2.79
N CYS A 137 1.97 12.96 -3.08
CA CYS A 137 3.13 12.16 -2.67
C CYS A 137 3.20 12.02 -1.14
N GLU A 138 2.88 13.08 -0.37
CA GLU A 138 2.83 13.01 1.10
C GLU A 138 1.76 12.02 1.60
N VAL A 139 0.60 11.95 0.93
CA VAL A 139 -0.43 10.93 1.22
C VAL A 139 0.13 9.53 0.96
N VAL A 140 0.76 9.29 -0.20
CA VAL A 140 1.37 8.00 -0.53
C VAL A 140 2.44 7.61 0.49
N LEU A 141 3.29 8.56 0.90
CA LEU A 141 4.37 8.31 1.86
C LEU A 141 3.85 8.14 3.30
N THR A 142 2.65 8.62 3.60
CA THR A 142 1.96 8.29 4.86
C THR A 142 1.54 6.81 4.87
N LEU A 143 1.06 6.28 3.73
CA LEU A 143 0.66 4.88 3.58
C LEU A 143 1.87 3.93 3.48
N LYS A 144 2.81 4.25 2.59
CA LYS A 144 4.01 3.46 2.30
C LYS A 144 5.24 4.39 2.28
N PRO A 145 5.88 4.63 3.44
CA PRO A 145 7.07 5.48 3.58
C PRO A 145 8.24 5.10 2.67
N TRP A 146 8.29 3.84 2.24
CA TRP A 146 9.29 3.26 1.35
C TRP A 146 8.91 3.30 -0.14
N HIS A 147 7.79 3.94 -0.51
CA HIS A 147 7.31 3.98 -1.88
C HIS A 147 8.26 4.81 -2.76
N VAL A 148 9.13 4.12 -3.50
CA VAL A 148 10.23 4.71 -4.30
C VAL A 148 9.74 5.69 -5.37
N GLY A 149 8.55 5.45 -5.94
CA GLY A 149 7.85 6.38 -6.85
C GLY A 149 7.57 7.73 -6.20
N ALA A 150 6.76 7.75 -5.14
CA ALA A 150 6.42 8.96 -4.41
C ALA A 150 7.63 9.67 -3.78
N LEU A 151 8.65 8.93 -3.29
CA LEU A 151 9.91 9.52 -2.81
C LEU A 151 10.65 10.28 -3.93
N SER A 152 10.57 9.79 -5.17
CA SER A 152 11.17 10.48 -6.32
C SER A 152 10.28 11.64 -6.78
N GLY A 153 8.97 11.43 -6.86
CA GLY A 153 7.98 12.43 -7.25
C GLY A 153 7.99 13.66 -6.33
N ILE A 154 8.07 13.47 -5.02
CA ILE A 154 8.10 14.58 -4.07
C ILE A 154 9.37 15.42 -4.18
N VAL A 155 10.51 14.80 -4.47
CA VAL A 155 11.78 15.50 -4.71
C VAL A 155 11.66 16.35 -5.97
N LEU A 156 11.12 15.79 -7.05
CA LEU A 156 10.90 16.52 -8.31
C LEU A 156 9.91 17.67 -8.13
N GLY A 157 8.82 17.44 -7.39
CA GLY A 157 7.85 18.48 -7.03
C GLY A 157 8.51 19.63 -6.28
N CYS A 158 9.26 19.34 -5.20
CA CYS A 158 9.97 20.37 -4.43
C CYS A 158 10.98 21.13 -5.30
N ALA A 159 11.77 20.43 -6.10
CA ALA A 159 12.74 21.05 -7.01
C ALA A 159 12.08 21.96 -8.05
N GLY A 160 10.97 21.51 -8.65
CA GLY A 160 10.21 22.30 -9.62
C GLY A 160 9.58 23.57 -9.03
N MET A 161 9.27 23.56 -7.72
CA MET A 161 8.79 24.74 -6.99
C MET A 161 9.92 25.67 -6.50
N GLY A 162 11.19 25.27 -6.67
CA GLY A 162 12.34 25.99 -6.11
C GLY A 162 12.55 25.77 -4.60
N ASP A 163 11.86 24.81 -3.99
CA ASP A 163 12.05 24.41 -2.59
C ASP A 163 13.27 23.49 -2.47
N VAL A 164 14.46 24.10 -2.45
CA VAL A 164 15.74 23.39 -2.33
C VAL A 164 15.84 22.63 -1.00
N GLY A 165 15.29 23.20 0.09
CA GLY A 165 15.31 22.60 1.41
C GLY A 165 14.49 21.31 1.46
N GLY A 166 13.25 21.37 0.99
CA GLY A 166 12.37 20.20 0.88
C GLY A 166 12.92 19.15 -0.08
N ALA A 167 13.44 19.56 -1.24
CA ALA A 167 14.04 18.64 -2.20
C ALA A 167 15.21 17.85 -1.59
N ARG A 168 16.09 18.51 -0.84
CA ARG A 168 17.21 17.85 -0.15
C ARG A 168 16.73 16.89 0.94
N MET A 169 15.83 17.36 1.80
CA MET A 169 15.26 16.55 2.89
C MET A 169 14.62 15.25 2.37
N TRP A 170 13.83 15.34 1.31
CA TRP A 170 13.21 14.14 0.70
C TRP A 170 14.20 13.29 -0.09
N ALA A 171 15.20 13.90 -0.73
CA ALA A 171 16.21 13.17 -1.47
C ALA A 171 17.05 12.26 -0.56
N ASP A 172 17.31 12.67 0.68
CA ASP A 172 18.01 11.87 1.69
C ASP A 172 17.24 10.61 2.10
N ARG A 173 15.93 10.54 1.82
CA ARG A 173 15.08 9.37 2.07
C ARG A 173 14.96 8.42 0.89
N ARG A 174 15.49 8.75 -0.30
CA ARG A 174 15.41 7.87 -1.48
C ARG A 174 16.31 6.64 -1.33
N LEU A 175 15.92 5.57 -2.03
CA LEU A 175 16.74 4.36 -2.15
C LEU A 175 18.12 4.74 -2.72
N PRO A 176 19.22 4.53 -1.98
CA PRO A 176 20.55 4.86 -2.48
C PRO A 176 20.93 4.01 -3.69
N PRO A 177 21.60 4.56 -4.71
CA PRO A 177 22.02 3.79 -5.87
C PRO A 177 23.02 2.69 -5.47
N MET A 178 23.09 1.63 -6.27
CA MET A 178 24.08 0.58 -6.07
C MET A 178 25.51 1.12 -6.19
N PRO A 179 26.41 0.78 -5.26
CA PRO A 179 27.81 1.18 -5.37
C PRO A 179 28.49 0.48 -6.55
N PRO A 180 29.40 1.15 -7.27
CA PRO A 180 30.00 0.64 -8.51
C PRO A 180 30.80 -0.67 -8.34
N ASN A 181 31.25 -1.02 -7.13
CA ASN A 181 32.11 -2.18 -6.89
C ASN A 181 31.38 -3.43 -6.37
N ASN A 182 30.05 -3.49 -6.48
CA ASN A 182 29.21 -4.64 -6.05
C ASN A 182 29.58 -5.20 -4.65
N THR A 183 30.14 -4.36 -3.79
CA THR A 183 30.49 -4.72 -2.43
C THR A 183 29.16 -4.80 -1.69
N THR A 184 28.77 -6.02 -1.35
CA THR A 184 27.56 -6.38 -0.59
C THR A 184 26.97 -5.21 0.19
N GLY A 185 25.86 -4.66 -0.32
CA GLY A 185 25.02 -3.67 0.37
C GLY A 185 25.79 -2.49 0.96
N GLY A 186 26.27 -1.57 0.12
CA GLY A 186 26.92 -0.33 0.56
C GLY A 186 26.19 0.30 1.75
N GLY A 187 26.92 0.66 2.81
CA GLY A 187 26.35 0.88 4.15
C GLY A 187 25.15 1.84 4.22
N ARG A 188 25.01 2.79 3.27
CA ARG A 188 23.82 3.65 3.15
C ARG A 188 22.57 2.88 2.70
N ARG A 189 22.70 2.01 1.70
CA ARG A 189 21.60 1.21 1.15
C ARG A 189 21.14 0.17 2.15
N THR A 190 22.06 -0.51 2.82
CA THR A 190 21.72 -1.44 3.92
C THR A 190 20.99 -0.73 5.06
N LYS A 191 21.42 0.49 5.44
CA LYS A 191 20.70 1.31 6.43
C LYS A 191 19.29 1.67 5.96
N TRP A 192 19.13 2.07 4.70
CA TRP A 192 17.83 2.38 4.10
C TRP A 192 16.88 1.18 4.18
N VAL A 193 17.35 0.00 3.75
CA VAL A 193 16.57 -1.25 3.79
C VAL A 193 16.18 -1.59 5.22
N ASN A 194 17.12 -1.58 6.16
CA ASN A 194 16.83 -1.87 7.57
C ASN A 194 15.75 -0.93 8.16
N ILE A 195 15.82 0.37 7.85
CA ILE A 195 14.84 1.35 8.34
C ILE A 195 13.44 1.00 7.82
N PHE A 196 13.31 0.78 6.53
CA PHE A 196 11.99 0.61 5.91
C PHE A 196 11.42 -0.79 6.05
N VAL A 197 12.25 -1.83 6.13
CA VAL A 197 11.82 -3.17 6.53
C VAL A 197 11.30 -3.15 7.97
N LYS A 198 12.00 -2.47 8.89
CA LYS A 198 11.52 -2.31 10.28
C LYS A 198 10.19 -1.55 10.32
N GLU A 199 10.07 -0.46 9.57
CA GLU A 199 8.83 0.32 9.50
C GLU A 199 7.67 -0.47 8.88
N ALA A 200 7.94 -1.29 7.87
CA ALA A 200 6.96 -2.16 7.25
C ALA A 200 6.46 -3.26 8.19
N ASN A 201 7.37 -3.92 8.92
CA ASN A 201 7.01 -4.89 9.97
C ASN A 201 6.16 -4.24 11.07
N ALA A 202 6.58 -3.07 11.58
CA ALA A 202 5.81 -2.36 12.61
C ALA A 202 4.41 -1.94 12.14
N LYS A 203 4.23 -1.63 10.85
CA LYS A 203 2.91 -1.38 10.26
C LYS A 203 2.08 -2.65 10.15
N LEU A 204 2.67 -3.78 9.77
CA LEU A 204 2.00 -5.07 9.74
C LEU A 204 1.52 -5.47 11.14
N GLU A 205 2.41 -5.47 12.14
CA GLU A 205 2.09 -5.78 13.54
C GLU A 205 0.96 -4.89 14.10
N ARG A 206 0.93 -3.60 13.73
CA ARG A 206 -0.14 -2.70 14.15
C ARG A 206 -1.48 -3.11 13.53
N ALA A 207 -1.52 -3.38 12.23
CA ALA A 207 -2.73 -3.81 11.54
C ALA A 207 -3.26 -5.16 12.07
N GLU A 208 -2.35 -6.06 12.45
CA GLU A 208 -2.70 -7.32 13.12
C GLU A 208 -3.42 -7.05 14.45
N LYS A 209 -2.82 -6.26 15.34
CA LYS A 209 -3.41 -5.90 16.64
C LYS A 209 -4.77 -5.22 16.49
N GLU A 210 -4.91 -4.28 15.56
CA GLU A 210 -6.17 -3.60 15.27
C GLU A 210 -7.26 -4.59 14.81
N THR A 211 -6.88 -5.63 14.06
CA THR A 211 -7.81 -6.68 13.63
C THR A 211 -8.22 -7.59 14.78
N TYR A 212 -7.26 -8.00 15.64
CA TYR A 212 -7.56 -8.78 16.85
C TYR A 212 -8.50 -8.04 17.82
N HIS A 213 -8.27 -6.75 18.06
CA HIS A 213 -9.11 -5.95 18.96
C HIS A 213 -10.53 -5.69 18.42
N HIS A 214 -10.78 -5.86 17.13
CA HIS A 214 -12.10 -5.67 16.52
C HIS A 214 -13.00 -6.92 16.60
N ASN A 215 -12.47 -8.07 17.03
CA ASN A 215 -13.20 -9.34 17.06
C ASN A 215 -13.30 -10.00 18.46
N PRO A 216 -13.79 -9.30 19.50
CA PRO A 216 -13.88 -9.85 20.85
C PRO A 216 -14.92 -10.98 21.01
N GLN A 217 -15.83 -11.16 20.04
CA GLN A 217 -16.90 -12.17 20.12
C GLN A 217 -16.45 -13.56 19.67
N GLU A 218 -15.51 -13.66 18.72
CA GLU A 218 -14.93 -14.95 18.34
C GLU A 218 -14.03 -15.50 19.45
N ASP A 219 -13.29 -14.64 20.17
CA ASP A 219 -12.44 -15.06 21.30
C ASP A 219 -13.27 -15.60 22.48
N GLU A 220 -14.41 -14.99 22.81
CA GLU A 220 -15.31 -15.53 23.82
C GLU A 220 -15.88 -16.89 23.40
N GLN A 221 -16.23 -17.07 22.12
CA GLN A 221 -16.73 -18.35 21.60
C GLN A 221 -15.63 -19.41 21.51
N GLU A 222 -14.41 -19.07 21.08
CA GLU A 222 -13.27 -20.00 21.04
C GLU A 222 -12.82 -20.39 22.44
N GLN A 223 -12.80 -19.46 23.41
CA GLN A 223 -12.55 -19.79 24.81
C GLN A 223 -13.69 -20.60 25.42
N LEU A 224 -14.96 -20.31 25.09
CA LEU A 224 -16.08 -21.15 25.54
C LEU A 224 -15.99 -22.56 24.97
N MET A 225 -15.65 -22.70 23.69
CA MET A 225 -15.53 -23.99 23.00
C MET A 225 -14.34 -24.78 23.53
N ARG A 226 -13.19 -24.12 23.75
CA ARG A 226 -12.01 -24.72 24.36
C ARG A 226 -12.26 -25.15 25.81
N ASN A 227 -12.96 -24.35 26.61
CA ASN A 227 -13.31 -24.70 27.99
C ASN A 227 -14.32 -25.86 28.03
N LYS A 228 -15.30 -25.90 27.12
CA LYS A 228 -16.24 -27.03 26.99
C LYS A 228 -15.57 -28.33 26.55
N SER A 229 -14.57 -28.28 25.67
CA SER A 229 -13.80 -29.46 25.29
C SER A 229 -12.99 -30.04 26.47
N ILE A 230 -12.38 -29.17 27.29
CA ILE A 230 -11.64 -29.59 28.49
C ILE A 230 -12.58 -30.21 29.55
N GLU A 231 -13.78 -29.66 29.74
CA GLU A 231 -14.79 -30.23 30.64
C GLU A 231 -15.31 -31.60 30.15
N SER A 232 -15.42 -31.82 28.84
CA SER A 232 -15.84 -33.11 28.28
C SER A 232 -14.80 -34.22 28.43
N GLU A 233 -13.51 -33.89 28.43
CA GLU A 233 -12.43 -34.86 28.67
C GLU A 233 -12.31 -35.25 30.15
N HIS A 234 -12.74 -34.39 31.08
CA HIS A 234 -12.71 -34.67 32.52
C HIS A 234 -13.92 -35.46 33.02
N HIS A 235 -14.97 -35.65 32.21
CA HIS A 235 -16.14 -36.43 32.58
C HIS A 235 -16.08 -37.90 32.16
N ASP A 236 -15.13 -38.28 31.29
CA ASP A 236 -15.01 -39.66 30.76
C ASP A 236 -13.95 -40.51 31.50
N SER A 237 -13.33 -39.98 32.56
CA SER A 237 -12.28 -40.68 33.34
C SER A 237 -12.75 -41.20 34.71
N SER A 238 -14.07 -41.32 34.93
CA SER A 238 -14.59 -41.78 36.23
C SER A 238 -15.74 -42.79 36.09
N SER A 239 -15.47 -43.91 35.41
CA SER A 239 -16.21 -45.15 35.65
C SER A 239 -15.31 -46.37 35.44
N ASP A 240 -14.52 -46.70 36.46
CA ASP A 240 -13.95 -48.03 36.57
C ASP A 240 -14.15 -48.52 38.01
N SER A 241 -15.12 -49.41 38.21
CA SER A 241 -15.09 -50.33 39.35
C SER A 241 -15.94 -51.58 39.10
N VAL A 242 -15.21 -52.66 38.79
CA VAL A 242 -15.30 -54.02 39.36
C VAL A 242 -16.66 -54.74 39.35
N GLY A 243 -16.74 -55.79 38.54
CA GLY A 243 -17.67 -56.91 38.71
C GLY A 243 -16.98 -58.22 38.34
N VAL A 244 -16.58 -58.99 39.36
CA VAL A 244 -16.10 -60.37 39.27
C VAL A 244 -17.32 -61.29 39.33
N ASP A 245 -17.44 -62.28 38.45
CA ASP A 245 -17.78 -63.66 38.84
C ASP A 245 -17.59 -64.69 37.69
N PRO A 246 -17.45 -65.99 38.02
CA PRO A 246 -16.71 -66.99 37.24
C PRO A 246 -17.62 -68.04 36.58
N ASN A 247 -16.98 -69.03 35.96
CA ASN A 247 -17.50 -70.24 35.29
C ASN A 247 -17.96 -70.08 33.84
N PHE A 248 -17.07 -70.50 32.92
CA PHE A 248 -17.45 -71.57 31.98
C PHE A 248 -16.19 -72.29 31.49
N ASP A 249 -16.14 -73.60 31.75
CA ASP A 249 -15.11 -74.57 31.38
C ASP A 249 -15.21 -75.03 29.92
N GLU A 250 -14.11 -75.67 29.49
CA GLU A 250 -13.97 -76.70 28.45
C GLU A 250 -14.08 -76.26 26.97
N GLU A 251 -12.93 -76.29 26.27
CA GLU A 251 -12.55 -77.34 25.31
C GLU A 251 -13.44 -77.36 24.06
N ASP A 252 -12.90 -76.95 22.91
CA ASP A 252 -12.48 -77.96 21.94
C ASP A 252 -11.62 -77.37 20.80
N THR A 253 -10.65 -78.20 20.45
CA THR A 253 -9.76 -78.17 19.30
C THR A 253 -10.47 -78.43 17.97
N TRP A 254 -9.93 -77.87 16.88
CA TRP A 254 -9.55 -78.53 15.61
C TRP A 254 -9.84 -77.71 14.33
N GLN A 255 -8.76 -77.58 13.54
CA GLN A 255 -8.62 -77.24 12.11
C GLN A 255 -8.75 -75.78 11.66
#